data_AF-A0A497NUL9-F1
#
_entry.id   AF-A0A497NUL9-F1
#
_cell.length_a   1.000
_cell.length_b   1.000
_cell.length_c   1.000
_cell.angle_alpha   90.00
_cell.angle_beta   90.00
_cell.angle_gamma   90.00
#
_symmetry.space_group_name_H-M   'P 1'
#
loop_
_entity.id
_entity.type
_entity.pdbx_description
1 polymer ?
#
loop_
_entity_poly.entity_id
_entity_poly.type
_entity_poly.pdbx_seq_one_letter_code
_entity_poly.pdbx_strand_id
1 'polypeptide(L)' 'MSSNGVPKKFEEIQGEIEKAIIPYIIVKISMPEEVDKEEFLELEKDEKFLQALKDFTKKWLKRKKTTRKNNV' A
#
# COMPACT_ATOMS: atom_id res chain seq x y z
N MET A 1 27.42 -25.59 8.43
CA MET A 1 26.69 -24.77 7.45
C MET A 1 25.49 -24.16 8.16
N SER A 2 25.59 -22.88 8.54
CA SER A 2 24.51 -22.14 9.19
C SER A 2 23.75 -21.36 8.12
N SER A 3 22.47 -21.66 7.90
CA SER A 3 21.57 -20.78 7.16
C SER A 3 20.22 -20.70 7.90
N ASN A 4 20.27 -19.87 8.95
CA ASN A 4 19.24 -18.92 9.39
C ASN A 4 17.77 -19.31 9.19
N GLY A 5 17.28 -20.15 10.11
CA GLY A 5 15.86 -20.17 10.44
C GLY A 5 15.51 -18.92 11.24
N VAL A 6 15.21 -17.80 10.57
CA VAL A 6 14.60 -16.65 11.24
C VAL A 6 13.21 -17.11 11.72
N PRO A 7 12.90 -17.05 13.03
CA PRO A 7 11.59 -17.47 13.53
C PRO A 7 10.50 -16.56 12.94
N LYS A 8 9.35 -17.09 12.52
CA LYS A 8 8.20 -16.31 12.00
C LYS A 8 7.82 -15.10 12.87
N LYS A 9 8.00 -15.24 14.19
CA LYS A 9 7.78 -14.15 15.18
C LYS A 9 8.67 -12.93 14.94
N PHE A 10 9.88 -13.12 14.42
CA PHE A 10 10.81 -12.04 14.12
C PHE A 10 10.40 -11.24 12.88
N GLU A 11 9.89 -11.91 11.84
CA GLU A 11 9.35 -11.25 10.64
C GLU A 11 8.10 -10.42 10.96
N GLU A 12 7.21 -10.95 11.81
CA GLU A 12 6.02 -10.24 12.28
C GLU A 12 6.39 -8.98 13.08
N ILE A 13 7.30 -9.10 14.04
CA ILE A 13 7.79 -7.98 14.86
C ILE A 13 8.52 -6.94 14.00
N GLN A 14 9.36 -7.37 13.05
CA GLN A 14 10.04 -6.48 12.13
C GLN A 14 9.03 -5.70 11.26
N GLY A 15 7.98 -6.37 10.76
CA GLY A 15 6.92 -5.72 9.99
C GLY A 15 6.13 -4.69 10.78
N GLU A 16 5.93 -4.88 12.08
CA GLU A 16 5.30 -3.89 12.97
C GLU A 16 6.20 -2.68 13.22
N ILE A 17 7.50 -2.92 13.49
CA ILE A 17 8.49 -1.86 13.69
C ILE A 17 8.68 -1.03 12.42
N GLU A 18 8.78 -1.68 11.25
CA GLU A 18 8.89 -1.00 9.96
C GLU A 18 7.67 -0.13 9.67
N LYS A 19 6.45 -0.57 9.99
CA LYS A 19 5.24 0.25 9.84
C LYS A 19 5.18 1.42 10.81
N ALA A 20 5.79 1.30 12.00
CA ALA A 20 5.86 2.40 12.96
C ALA A 20 6.86 3.49 12.50
N ILE A 21 7.96 3.09 11.86
CA ILE A 21 9.00 4.01 11.37
C ILE A 21 8.65 4.56 9.98
N ILE A 22 8.12 3.72 9.10
CA ILE A 22 7.70 4.04 7.73
C ILE A 22 6.25 3.54 7.57
N PRO A 23 5.25 4.36 7.91
CA PRO A 23 3.86 3.94 7.81
C PRO A 23 3.47 3.71 6.36
N TYR A 24 3.17 2.45 6.04
CA TYR A 24 2.59 2.05 4.75
C TYR A 24 1.32 1.22 4.97
N ILE A 25 0.48 1.21 3.94
CA ILE A 25 -0.70 0.35 3.86
C ILE A 25 -0.59 -0.51 2.62
N ILE A 26 -1.23 -1.68 2.66
CA ILE A 26 -1.41 -2.54 1.49
C ILE A 26 -2.85 -2.32 1.01
N VAL A 27 -3.01 -2.02 -0.28
CA VAL A 27 -4.32 -1.87 -0.91
C VAL A 27 -4.50 -3.06 -1.86
N LYS A 28 -5.61 -3.78 -1.71
CA LYS A 28 -6.01 -4.85 -2.63
C LYS A 28 -6.94 -4.26 -3.67
N ILE A 29 -6.59 -4.41 -4.95
CA ILE A 29 -7.41 -4.00 -6.09
C ILE A 29 -7.87 -5.28 -6.78
N SER A 30 -9.19 -5.47 -6.88
CA SER A 30 -9.76 -6.60 -7.63
C SER A 30 -9.64 -6.34 -9.12
N MET A 31 -9.28 -7.38 -9.88
CA MET A 31 -9.24 -7.32 -11.33
C MET A 31 -10.66 -7.09 -11.88
N PRO A 32 -10.88 -6.08 -12.75
CA PRO A 32 -12.17 -5.89 -13.42
C PRO A 32 -12.45 -7.01 -14.44
N GLU A 33 -13.73 -7.30 -14.72
CA GLU A 33 -14.13 -8.41 -15.61
C GLU A 33 -13.66 -8.24 -17.06
N GLU A 34 -13.50 -7.01 -17.53
CA GLU A 34 -13.21 -6.66 -18.93
C GLU A 34 -11.70 -6.45 -19.20
N VAL A 35 -10.83 -6.70 -18.22
CA VAL A 35 -9.40 -6.42 -18.32
C VAL A 35 -8.60 -7.71 -18.46
N ASP A 36 -7.59 -7.68 -19.34
CA ASP A 36 -6.65 -8.79 -19.47
C ASP A 36 -5.86 -9.00 -18.17
N LYS A 37 -5.68 -10.26 -17.79
CA LYS A 37 -5.04 -10.62 -16.52
C LYS A 37 -3.57 -10.20 -16.49
N GLU A 38 -2.85 -10.39 -17.59
CA GLU A 38 -1.43 -10.11 -17.67
C GLU A 38 -1.20 -8.60 -17.63
N GLU A 39 -1.98 -7.85 -18.42
CA GLU A 39 -2.00 -6.39 -18.39
C GLU A 39 -2.32 -5.86 -16.97
N PHE A 40 -3.29 -6.45 -16.28
CA PHE A 40 -3.64 -6.04 -14.91
C PHE A 40 -2.50 -6.28 -13.91
N LEU A 41 -1.80 -7.41 -14.01
CA LEU A 41 -0.71 -7.74 -13.09
C LEU A 41 0.54 -6.89 -13.33
N GLU A 42 0.76 -6.40 -14.55
CA GLU A 42 1.87 -5.47 -14.85
C GLU A 42 1.76 -4.13 -14.12
N LEU A 43 0.54 -3.73 -13.70
CA LEU A 43 0.32 -2.50 -12.92
C LEU A 43 1.09 -2.49 -11.59
N GLU A 44 1.46 -3.65 -11.04
CA GLU A 44 2.28 -3.74 -9.83
C GLU A 44 3.67 -3.08 -10.02
N LYS A 45 4.18 -3.06 -11.26
CA LYS A 45 5.48 -2.49 -11.62
C LYS A 45 5.38 -1.18 -12.38
N ASP A 46 4.18 -0.76 -12.76
CA ASP A 46 3.97 0.50 -13.49
C ASP A 46 4.13 1.71 -12.56
N GLU A 47 5.25 2.42 -12.70
CA GLU A 47 5.57 3.59 -11.89
C GLU A 47 4.53 4.73 -12.01
N LYS A 48 3.94 4.91 -13.19
CA LYS A 48 2.92 5.96 -13.42
C LYS A 48 1.64 5.61 -12.69
N PHE A 49 1.21 4.36 -12.75
CA PHE A 49 0.05 3.87 -12.01
C PHE A 49 0.26 4.01 -10.50
N LEU A 50 1.41 3.55 -9.99
CA LEU A 50 1.74 3.67 -8.56
C LEU A 50 1.80 5.14 -8.11
N GLN A 51 2.34 6.03 -8.94
CA GLN A 51 2.35 7.47 -8.64
C GLN A 51 0.94 8.07 -8.64
N ALA A 52 0.07 7.66 -9.56
CA ALA A 52 -1.33 8.08 -9.59
C ALA A 52 -2.08 7.64 -8.31
N LEU A 53 -1.85 6.42 -7.82
CA LEU A 53 -2.41 5.94 -6.55
C LEU A 53 -1.92 6.77 -5.34
N LYS A 54 -0.63 7.11 -5.30
CA LYS A 54 -0.05 7.98 -4.26
C LYS A 54 -0.72 9.36 -4.26
N ASP A 55 -0.88 9.96 -5.44
CA ASP A 55 -1.48 11.29 -5.56
C ASP A 55 -2.98 11.30 -5.29
N PHE A 56 -3.70 10.25 -5.71
CA PHE A 56 -5.08 10.01 -5.31
C PHE A 56 -5.22 9.95 -3.78
N THR A 57 -4.38 9.16 -3.13
CA THR A 57 -4.39 9.00 -1.66
C THR A 57 -4.13 10.33 -0.94
N LYS A 58 -3.15 11.12 -1.41
CA LYS A 58 -2.89 12.48 -0.88
C LYS A 58 -4.12 13.37 -1.03
N LYS A 59 -4.77 13.38 -2.20
CA LYS A 59 -5.98 14.18 -2.46
C LYS A 59 -7.14 13.74 -1.56
N TRP A 60 -7.34 12.44 -1.39
CA TRP A 60 -8.39 11.88 -0.52
C TRP A 60 -8.22 12.32 0.94
N LEU A 61 -7.00 12.22 1.48
CA LEU A 61 -6.70 12.63 2.85
C LEU A 61 -6.88 14.14 3.05
N LYS A 62 -6.50 14.97 2.07
CA LYS A 62 -6.73 16.42 2.11
C LYS A 62 -8.22 16.75 2.18
N ARG A 63 -9.05 16.13 1.32
CA ARG A 63 -10.51 16.31 1.34
C ARG A 63 -11.11 15.94 2.70
N LYS A 64 -10.72 14.78 3.26
CA LYS A 64 -11.20 14.33 4.57
C LYS A 64 -10.82 15.31 5.70
N LYS A 65 -9.63 15.92 5.65
CA LYS A 65 -9.22 16.94 6.63
C LYS A 65 -10.06 18.20 6.54
N THR A 66 -10.40 18.67 5.33
CA THR A 66 -11.27 19.84 5.14
C THR A 66 -12.67 19.58 5.68
N THR A 67 -13.26 18.41 5.41
CA THR A 67 -14.58 18.05 5.98
C THR A 67 -14.56 17.96 7.51
N ARG A 68 -13.47 17.44 8.11
CA ARG A 68 -13.32 17.44 9.58
C ARG A 68 -13.17 18.83 10.17
N LYS A 69 -12.56 19.78 9.45
CA LYS A 69 -12.38 21.16 9.93
C LYS A 69 -13.65 22.01 9.86
N ASN A 70 -14.60 21.65 9.01
CA ASN A 70 -15.88 22.37 8.85
C ASN A 70 -16.99 21.85 9.78
N ASN A 71 -16.75 20.76 10.49
CA ASN A 71 -17.68 20.17 11.46
C ASN A 71 -17.21 20.34 12.92
N VAL A 72 -16.26 21.27 13.16
CA VAL A 72 -15.76 21.67 14.48
C VAL A 72 -15.97 23.16 14.64
#